data_AF-A0A1Q3QJK4-F1
#
_entry.id   AF-A0A1Q3QJK4-F1
#
_cell.length_a   1.000
_cell.length_b   1.000
_cell.length_c   1.000
_cell.angle_alpha   90.00
_cell.angle_beta   90.00
_cell.angle_gamma   90.00
#
_symmetry.space_group_name_H-M   'P 1'
#
loop_
_entity.id
_entity.type
_entity.pdbx_description
1 polymer ?
#
loop_
_entity_poly.entity_id
_entity_poly.type
_entity_poly.pdbx_seq_one_letter_code
_entity_poly.pdbx_strand_id
1 'polypeptide(L)'
;MVNKYIFSDVSTCTFNFSNGERAIVKSSPKKEIVLVKFIPHTSRKNSFQESVVANYPDVKNASELAKKCNYDCLKTFTRHFKKYFNQTPYQWMLDRKMEEVQHLVLESDLSISEIAQICGFNNLTHLVNVYSNRFGISPFRNRVQENKNAI
;
A
#
# COMPACT_ATOMS: atom_id res chain seq x y z
N MET A 1 -26.20 -12.34 -3.72
CA MET A 1 -26.40 -11.02 -4.36
C MET A 1 -25.31 -10.08 -3.86
N VAL A 2 -24.57 -9.42 -4.76
CA VAL A 2 -23.60 -8.38 -4.36
C VAL A 2 -24.31 -7.05 -4.49
N ASN A 3 -24.59 -6.40 -3.37
CA ASN A 3 -25.16 -5.06 -3.39
C ASN A 3 -24.03 -4.08 -3.70
N LYS A 4 -24.19 -3.30 -4.78
CA LYS A 4 -23.30 -2.19 -5.12
C LYS A 4 -23.99 -0.91 -4.69
N TYR A 5 -23.33 -0.14 -3.84
CA TYR A 5 -23.78 1.17 -3.42
C TYR A 5 -22.82 2.23 -3.95
N ILE A 6 -23.37 3.31 -4.52
CA ILE A 6 -22.62 4.47 -4.98
C ILE A 6 -23.13 5.66 -4.17
N PHE A 7 -22.23 6.33 -3.48
CA PHE A 7 -22.53 7.50 -2.66
C PHE A 7 -21.68 8.68 -3.17
N SER A 8 -22.32 9.83 -3.40
CA SER A 8 -21.64 11.10 -3.70
C SER A 8 -21.63 12.02 -2.47
N ASP A 9 -20.76 13.03 -2.48
CA ASP A 9 -20.70 14.11 -1.47
C ASP A 9 -20.51 13.63 -0.01
N VAL A 10 -19.89 12.46 0.15
CA VAL A 10 -19.59 11.90 1.48
C VAL A 10 -18.43 12.68 2.10
N SER A 11 -18.68 13.32 3.25
CA SER A 11 -17.66 14.03 4.03
C SER A 11 -16.79 13.09 4.86
N THR A 12 -17.38 12.03 5.42
CA THR A 12 -16.70 11.02 6.24
C THR A 12 -17.35 9.65 6.10
N CYS A 13 -16.55 8.59 6.07
CA CYS A 13 -16.97 7.20 6.21
C CYS A 13 -16.36 6.62 7.49
N THR A 14 -17.17 5.98 8.33
CA THR A 14 -16.71 5.32 9.56
C THR A 14 -16.89 3.81 9.44
N PHE A 15 -15.79 3.07 9.61
CA PHE A 15 -15.80 1.62 9.73
C PHE A 15 -15.84 1.23 11.19
N ASN A 16 -16.90 0.55 11.60
CA ASN A 16 -17.03 -0.02 12.93
C ASN A 16 -16.65 -1.51 12.87
N PHE A 17 -15.69 -1.89 13.69
CA PHE A 17 -15.20 -3.27 13.76
C PHE A 17 -15.89 -4.04 14.89
N SER A 18 -15.97 -5.36 14.75
CA SER A 18 -16.61 -6.24 15.75
C SER A 18 -15.88 -6.26 17.09
N ASN A 19 -14.62 -5.84 17.13
CA ASN A 19 -13.81 -5.68 18.35
C ASN A 19 -14.06 -4.32 19.06
N GLY A 20 -14.94 -3.46 18.53
CA GLY A 20 -15.26 -2.14 19.10
C GLY A 20 -14.37 -0.99 18.60
N GLU A 21 -13.34 -1.26 17.81
CA GLU A 21 -12.52 -0.24 17.17
C GLU A 21 -13.28 0.51 16.07
N ARG A 22 -12.79 1.70 15.73
CA ARG A 22 -13.34 2.53 14.65
C ARG A 22 -12.23 3.09 13.78
N ALA A 23 -12.38 2.99 12.47
CA ALA A 23 -11.54 3.71 11.51
C ALA A 23 -12.37 4.77 10.80
N ILE A 24 -11.82 5.99 10.69
CA ILE A 24 -12.48 7.13 10.05
C ILE A 24 -11.72 7.48 8.78
N VAL A 25 -12.41 7.41 7.66
CA VAL A 25 -11.91 7.87 6.36
C VAL A 25 -12.60 9.19 6.03
N LYS A 26 -11.81 10.25 5.88
CA LYS A 26 -12.30 11.58 5.52
C LYS A 26 -12.25 11.76 4.00
N SER A 27 -13.18 12.56 3.47
CA SER A 27 -13.16 12.96 2.07
C SER A 27 -11.86 13.70 1.76
N SER A 28 -11.22 13.33 0.64
CA SER A 28 -10.05 14.00 0.08
C SER A 28 -10.50 14.84 -1.13
N PRO A 29 -9.93 16.04 -1.36
CA PRO A 29 -10.21 16.82 -2.56
C PRO A 29 -9.78 16.12 -3.86
N LYS A 30 -8.89 15.12 -3.77
CA LYS A 30 -8.51 14.26 -4.90
C LYS A 30 -9.61 13.21 -5.10
N LYS A 31 -10.01 12.95 -6.35
CA LYS A 31 -11.01 11.92 -6.72
C LYS A 31 -10.47 10.52 -6.37
N GLU A 32 -10.57 10.12 -5.12
CA GLU A 32 -10.11 8.85 -4.60
C GLU A 32 -11.28 7.86 -4.49
N ILE A 33 -11.03 6.61 -4.90
CA ILE A 33 -12.00 5.51 -4.74
C ILE A 33 -11.55 4.65 -3.56
N VAL A 34 -12.37 4.59 -2.52
CA VAL A 34 -12.14 3.71 -1.36
C VAL A 34 -12.86 2.38 -1.60
N LEU A 35 -12.11 1.31 -1.84
CA LEU A 35 -12.65 -0.04 -1.98
C LEU A 35 -12.70 -0.74 -0.62
N VAL A 36 -13.91 -1.06 -0.15
CA VAL A 36 -14.12 -1.75 1.14
C VAL A 36 -14.58 -3.17 0.88
N LYS A 37 -13.84 -4.16 1.41
CA LYS A 37 -14.22 -5.57 1.36
C LYS A 37 -14.52 -6.07 2.77
N PHE A 38 -15.81 -6.32 3.06
CA PHE A 38 -16.22 -6.97 4.28
C PHE A 38 -15.89 -8.47 4.21
N ILE A 39 -15.03 -8.92 5.11
CA ILE A 39 -14.66 -10.32 5.25
C ILE A 39 -15.34 -10.82 6.53
N PRO A 40 -16.46 -11.55 6.45
CA PRO A 40 -17.14 -12.05 7.64
C PRO A 40 -16.24 -13.05 8.37
N HIS A 41 -16.00 -12.82 9.66
CA HIS A 41 -15.28 -13.76 10.52
C HIS A 41 -16.20 -14.92 10.90
N THR A 42 -16.30 -15.92 10.03
CA THR A 42 -16.74 -17.25 10.44
C THR A 42 -15.52 -18.02 10.96
N SER A 43 -15.65 -18.62 12.13
CA SER A 43 -14.54 -19.12 12.95
C SER A 43 -13.56 -20.09 12.25
N ARG A 44 -12.26 -19.91 12.56
CA ARG A 44 -11.08 -20.79 12.37
C ARG A 44 -10.37 -20.86 11.00
N LYS A 45 -9.61 -19.80 10.71
CA LYS A 45 -8.18 -19.79 10.30
C LYS A 45 -7.92 -18.37 9.80
N ASN A 46 -6.91 -17.67 10.35
CA ASN A 46 -6.47 -16.38 9.81
C ASN A 46 -6.38 -16.50 8.29
N SER A 47 -7.16 -15.72 7.56
CA SER A 47 -7.15 -15.82 6.10
C SER A 47 -5.73 -15.52 5.61
N PHE A 48 -5.33 -16.12 4.49
CA PHE A 48 -3.99 -15.87 3.94
C PHE A 48 -3.71 -14.35 3.80
N GLN A 49 -4.74 -13.58 3.43
CA GLN A 49 -4.64 -12.13 3.35
C GLN A 49 -4.42 -11.45 4.70
N GLU A 50 -5.13 -11.86 5.76
CA GLU A 50 -4.92 -11.34 7.12
C GLU A 50 -3.49 -11.61 7.59
N SER A 51 -2.99 -12.83 7.39
CA SER A 51 -1.62 -13.18 7.75
C SER A 51 -0.60 -12.31 7.00
N VAL A 52 -0.82 -12.07 5.70
CA VAL A 52 0.04 -11.18 4.91
C VAL A 52 0.03 -9.74 5.43
N VAL A 53 -1.16 -9.18 5.68
CA VAL A 53 -1.30 -7.79 6.14
C VAL A 53 -0.74 -7.60 7.55
N ALA A 54 -0.97 -8.55 8.46
CA ALA A 54 -0.48 -8.47 9.83
C ALA A 54 1.06 -8.56 9.91
N ASN A 55 1.69 -9.33 9.02
CA ASN A 55 3.12 -9.56 9.05
C ASN A 55 3.94 -8.59 8.18
N TYR A 56 3.31 -7.91 7.21
CA TYR A 56 3.98 -7.00 6.29
C TYR A 56 4.77 -5.85 6.96
N PRO A 57 4.29 -5.19 8.03
CA PRO A 57 5.00 -4.08 8.65
C PRO A 57 6.40 -4.44 9.19
N ASP A 58 6.62 -5.72 9.53
CA ASP A 58 7.83 -6.17 10.21
C ASP A 58 8.87 -6.83 9.29
N VAL A 59 8.67 -6.80 7.96
CA VAL A 59 9.50 -7.57 7.02
C VAL A 59 10.03 -6.71 5.89
N LYS A 60 11.27 -6.98 5.47
CA LYS A 60 11.98 -6.16 4.47
C LYS A 60 11.80 -6.66 3.04
N ASN A 61 11.45 -7.94 2.87
CA ASN A 61 11.39 -8.58 1.56
C ASN A 61 10.36 -9.73 1.54
N ALA A 62 10.04 -10.19 0.33
CA ALA A 62 9.06 -11.25 0.10
C ALA A 62 9.43 -12.60 0.75
N SER A 63 10.73 -12.86 0.98
CA SER A 63 11.20 -14.10 1.63
C SER A 63 10.87 -14.10 3.12
N GLU A 64 11.14 -12.99 3.81
CA GLU A 64 10.77 -12.80 5.21
C GLU A 64 9.25 -12.82 5.40
N LEU A 65 8.50 -12.17 4.50
CA LEU A 65 7.04 -12.21 4.53
C LEU A 65 6.51 -13.65 4.39
N ALA A 66 7.09 -14.43 3.47
CA ALA A 66 6.72 -15.84 3.28
C ALA A 66 6.94 -16.63 4.58
N LYS A 67 8.10 -16.49 5.22
CA LYS A 67 8.42 -17.16 6.49
C LYS A 67 7.44 -16.76 7.61
N LYS A 68 7.18 -15.46 7.80
CA LYS A 68 6.21 -14.97 8.79
C LYS A 68 4.78 -15.47 8.52
N CYS A 69 4.45 -15.72 7.26
CA CYS A 69 3.17 -16.32 6.86
C CYS A 69 3.15 -17.86 6.93
N ASN A 70 4.17 -18.49 7.54
CA ASN A 70 4.35 -19.95 7.65
C ASN A 70 4.52 -20.66 6.29
N TYR A 71 5.33 -20.08 5.39
CA TYR A 71 5.77 -20.73 4.16
C TYR A 71 7.27 -20.94 4.15
N ASP A 72 7.69 -22.21 4.00
CA ASP A 72 9.10 -22.57 3.84
C ASP A 72 9.65 -22.28 2.43
N CYS A 73 8.76 -22.13 1.44
CA CYS A 73 9.13 -21.94 0.04
C CYS A 73 8.49 -20.68 -0.57
N LEU A 74 9.35 -19.75 -1.02
CA LEU A 74 8.93 -18.51 -1.68
C LEU A 74 8.12 -18.74 -2.96
N LYS A 75 8.40 -19.83 -3.71
CA LYS A 75 7.65 -20.16 -4.94
C LYS A 75 6.20 -20.54 -4.62
N THR A 76 6.00 -21.36 -3.59
CA THR A 76 4.66 -21.74 -3.10
C THR A 76 3.92 -20.52 -2.57
N PHE A 77 4.59 -19.69 -1.77
CA PHE A 77 4.03 -18.43 -1.27
C PHE A 77 3.61 -17.53 -2.43
N THR A 78 4.48 -17.31 -3.42
CA THR A 78 4.19 -16.46 -4.59
C THR A 78 2.98 -16.95 -5.39
N ARG A 79 2.83 -18.27 -5.56
CA ARG A 79 1.65 -18.85 -6.23
C ARG A 79 0.36 -18.56 -5.46
N HIS A 80 0.35 -18.75 -4.14
CA HIS A 80 -0.79 -18.38 -3.31
C HIS A 80 -1.03 -16.87 -3.30
N PHE A 81 0.04 -16.07 -3.24
CA PHE A 81 -0.05 -14.62 -3.27
C PHE A 81 -0.74 -14.12 -4.53
N LYS A 82 -0.32 -14.60 -5.71
CA LYS A 82 -0.98 -14.28 -6.97
C LYS A 82 -2.46 -14.66 -6.98
N LYS A 83 -2.84 -15.79 -6.38
CA LYS A 83 -4.25 -16.23 -6.30
C LYS A 83 -5.11 -15.25 -5.50
N TYR A 84 -4.59 -14.69 -4.40
CA TYR A 84 -5.38 -13.85 -3.49
C TYR A 84 -5.23 -12.34 -3.72
N PHE A 85 -4.08 -11.89 -4.23
CA PHE A 85 -3.75 -10.47 -4.44
C PHE A 85 -3.59 -10.09 -5.91
N ASN A 86 -3.69 -11.04 -6.84
CA ASN A 86 -3.54 -10.82 -8.28
C ASN A 86 -2.18 -10.23 -8.72
N GLN A 87 -1.15 -10.34 -7.87
CA GLN A 87 0.20 -9.86 -8.16
C GLN A 87 1.26 -10.65 -7.38
N THR A 88 2.55 -10.43 -7.68
CA THR A 88 3.64 -11.04 -6.92
C THR A 88 3.78 -10.36 -5.55
N PRO A 89 4.29 -11.07 -4.53
CA PRO A 89 4.55 -10.46 -3.23
C PRO A 89 5.55 -9.31 -3.34
N TYR A 90 6.58 -9.45 -4.18
CA TYR A 90 7.53 -8.37 -4.45
C TYR A 90 6.84 -7.11 -4.98
N GLN A 91 6.03 -7.24 -6.04
CA GLN A 91 5.33 -6.08 -6.61
C GLN A 91 4.40 -5.45 -5.59
N TRP A 92 3.66 -6.25 -4.82
CA TRP A 92 2.77 -5.76 -3.77
C TRP A 92 3.45 -4.99 -2.66
N MET A 93 4.60 -5.46 -2.21
CA MET A 93 5.39 -4.75 -1.20
C MET A 93 6.01 -3.47 -1.79
N LEU A 94 6.47 -3.53 -3.05
CA LEU A 94 7.05 -2.39 -3.74
C LEU A 94 6.00 -1.29 -3.95
N ASP A 95 4.79 -1.68 -4.32
CA ASP A 95 3.65 -0.79 -4.52
C ASP A 95 3.34 0.03 -3.26
N ARG A 96 3.25 -0.65 -2.11
CA ARG A 96 3.05 0.00 -0.80
C ARG A 96 4.21 0.90 -0.41
N LYS A 97 5.44 0.43 -0.61
CA LYS A 97 6.63 1.26 -0.39
C LYS A 97 6.60 2.53 -1.26
N MET A 98 6.09 2.45 -2.49
CA MET A 98 5.97 3.62 -3.35
C MET A 98 4.91 4.62 -2.87
N GLU A 99 3.87 4.18 -2.18
CA GLU A 99 2.91 5.09 -1.53
C GLU A 99 3.59 5.90 -0.43
N GLU A 100 4.43 5.26 0.39
CA GLU A 100 5.26 5.93 1.39
C GLU A 100 6.28 6.90 0.77
N VAL A 101 7.00 6.46 -0.28
CA VAL A 101 7.93 7.32 -1.02
C VAL A 101 7.18 8.52 -1.61
N GLN A 102 5.99 8.32 -2.19
CA GLN A 102 5.19 9.43 -2.71
C GLN A 102 4.81 10.42 -1.61
N HIS A 103 4.37 9.94 -0.45
CA HIS A 103 4.08 10.80 0.69
C HIS A 103 5.30 11.66 1.07
N LEU A 104 6.49 11.06 1.21
CA LEU A 104 7.72 11.81 1.51
C LEU A 104 8.12 12.78 0.39
N VAL A 105 7.89 12.42 -0.88
CA VAL A 105 8.18 13.30 -2.01
C VAL A 105 7.31 14.55 -1.99
N LEU A 106 6.04 14.43 -1.60
CA LEU A 106 5.07 15.53 -1.65
C LEU A 106 5.00 16.34 -0.35
N GLU A 107 5.14 15.70 0.80
CA GLU A 107 4.81 16.28 2.11
C GLU A 107 6.05 16.54 3.01
N SER A 108 7.26 16.29 2.51
CA SER A 108 8.50 16.50 3.27
C SER A 108 9.56 17.26 2.49
N ASP A 109 10.45 17.93 3.23
CA ASP A 109 11.60 18.66 2.69
C ASP A 109 12.82 17.77 2.41
N LEU A 110 12.74 16.46 2.69
CA LEU A 110 13.82 15.51 2.47
C LEU A 110 14.20 15.45 0.99
N SER A 111 15.49 15.48 0.65
CA SER A 111 15.94 15.25 -0.72
C SER A 111 15.55 13.86 -1.21
N ILE A 112 15.40 13.69 -2.53
CA ILE A 112 15.08 12.36 -3.12
C ILE A 112 16.16 11.32 -2.77
N SER A 113 17.41 11.76 -2.53
CA SER A 113 18.50 10.90 -2.06
C SER A 113 18.29 10.43 -0.61
N GLU A 114 17.88 11.31 0.30
CA GLU A 114 17.57 10.93 1.69
C GLU A 114 16.37 10.00 1.74
N ILE A 115 15.33 10.26 0.94
CA ILE A 115 14.17 9.37 0.81
C ILE A 115 14.59 7.99 0.32
N ALA A 116 15.52 7.91 -0.64
CA ALA A 116 16.06 6.64 -1.11
C ALA A 116 16.74 5.86 0.03
N GLN A 117 17.52 6.53 0.87
CA GLN A 117 18.19 5.90 2.01
C GLN A 117 17.19 5.42 3.07
N ILE A 118 16.23 6.26 3.47
CA ILE A 118 15.22 5.95 4.49
C ILE A 118 14.34 4.78 4.06
N CYS A 119 13.89 4.76 2.80
CA CYS A 119 13.04 3.68 2.28
C CYS A 119 13.85 2.42 1.87
N GLY A 120 15.16 2.40 2.11
CA GLY A 120 16.03 1.24 1.91
C GLY A 120 16.29 0.89 0.43
N PHE A 121 16.43 1.89 -0.43
CA PHE A 121 16.85 1.70 -1.81
C PHE A 121 18.38 1.66 -1.91
N ASN A 122 18.91 0.71 -2.66
CA ASN A 122 20.36 0.56 -2.88
C ASN A 122 20.98 1.79 -3.56
N ASN A 123 20.21 2.47 -4.42
CA ASN A 123 20.63 3.69 -5.06
C ASN A 123 19.42 4.52 -5.53
N LEU A 124 19.69 5.81 -5.75
CA LEU A 124 18.73 6.79 -6.23
C LEU A 124 18.11 6.40 -7.58
N THR A 125 18.91 5.87 -8.51
CA THR A 125 18.45 5.48 -9.85
C THR A 125 17.34 4.44 -9.79
N HIS A 126 17.47 3.44 -8.90
CA HIS A 126 16.44 2.42 -8.72
C HIS A 126 15.14 3.03 -8.19
N LEU A 127 15.21 3.91 -7.18
CA LEU A 127 14.02 4.62 -6.67
C LEU A 127 13.35 5.42 -7.79
N VAL A 128 14.12 6.24 -8.52
CA VAL A 128 13.59 7.12 -9.57
C VAL A 128 12.90 6.32 -10.67
N ASN A 129 13.49 5.21 -11.11
CA ASN A 129 12.91 4.35 -12.13
C ASN A 129 11.61 3.71 -11.67
N VAL A 130 11.58 3.12 -10.48
CA VAL A 130 10.36 2.49 -9.93
C VAL A 130 9.26 3.52 -9.71
N TYR A 131 9.61 4.68 -9.15
CA TYR A 131 8.67 5.77 -8.92
C TYR A 131 8.05 6.26 -10.22
N SER A 132 8.88 6.52 -11.24
CA SER A 132 8.43 7.01 -12.54
C SER A 132 7.53 5.99 -13.25
N ASN A 133 7.88 4.70 -13.17
CA ASN A 133 7.07 3.63 -13.73
C ASN A 133 5.69 3.53 -13.07
N ARG A 134 5.58 3.82 -11.77
CA ARG A 134 4.32 3.72 -11.03
C ARG A 134 3.44 4.96 -11.18
N PHE A 135 4.03 6.15 -11.11
CA PHE A 135 3.28 7.42 -11.06
C PHE A 135 3.27 8.17 -12.40
N GLY A 136 3.99 7.70 -13.41
CA GLY A 136 4.08 8.34 -14.72
C GLY A 136 4.89 9.64 -14.74
N ILE A 137 5.47 10.03 -13.61
CA ILE A 137 6.27 11.24 -13.43
C ILE A 137 7.44 10.96 -12.50
N SER A 138 8.59 11.61 -12.74
CA SER A 138 9.75 11.45 -11.85
C SER A 138 9.50 12.10 -10.49
N PRO A 139 10.11 11.60 -9.40
CA PRO A 139 9.90 12.16 -8.06
C PRO A 139 10.32 13.62 -7.99
N PHE A 140 11.38 13.99 -8.71
CA PHE A 140 11.83 15.39 -8.84
C PHE A 140 10.77 16.30 -9.47
N ARG A 141 10.15 15.86 -10.56
CA ARG A 141 9.12 16.65 -11.25
C ARG A 141 7.83 16.69 -10.43
N ASN A 142 7.47 15.60 -9.76
CA ASN A 142 6.24 15.53 -8.98
C ASN A 142 6.25 16.54 -7.83
N ARG A 143 7.37 16.63 -7.07
CA ARG A 143 7.53 17.63 -6.01
C ARG A 143 7.37 19.07 -6.52
N VAL A 144 8.01 19.40 -7.64
CA VAL A 144 7.91 20.75 -8.22
C VAL A 144 6.48 21.06 -8.67
N GLN A 145 5.73 20.07 -9.14
CA GLN A 145 4.37 20.26 -9.60
C GLN A 145 3.36 20.46 -8.46
N GLU A 146 3.48 19.69 -7.36
CA GLU A 146 2.63 19.94 -6.18
C GLU A 146 2.91 21.32 -5.56
N ASN A 147 4.17 21.74 -5.47
CA ASN A 147 4.51 23.08 -4.99
C ASN A 147 3.91 24.21 -5.86
N LYS A 148 3.68 23.98 -7.15
CA LYS A 148 3.01 24.93 -8.05
C LYS A 148 1.48 24.93 -7.90
N ASN A 149 0.90 23.85 -7.41
CA ASN A 149 -0.55 23.74 -7.17
C ASN A 149 -0.94 24.28 -5.77
N ALA A 150 0.04 24.47 -4.88
CA ALA A 150 -0.14 24.98 -3.52
C ALA A 150 0.00 26.51 -3.41
N ILE A 151 0.28 27.21 -4.52
CA ILE A 151 0.40 28.68 -4.65
C ILE A 151 -0.72 29.17 -5.55
#